data_AF-A0A410QEN2-F1
#
_entry.id   AF-A0A410QEN2-F1
#
_cell.length_a   1.000
_cell.length_b   1.000
_cell.length_c   1.000
_cell.angle_alpha   90.00
_cell.angle_beta   90.00
_cell.angle_gamma   90.00
#
_symmetry.space_group_name_H-M   'P 1'
#
loop_
_entity.id
_entity.type
_entity.pdbx_description
1 polymer ?
#
loop_
_entity_poly.entity_id
_entity_poly.type
_entity_poly.pdbx_seq_one_letter_code
_entity_poly.pdbx_strand_id
1 'polypeptide(L)'
;MEIKDIKKSFLEINNAQKNNFGLVALYDFLENFLVLSDSVEQENDLEGIKNNNGKEGEDIVSLYNEIKNIGLNIEEQLKSSESKLELVKNQRKEICEILNSLSAYDIEIDYIFENINYYIEKRYIKDKFSSEDTRPENSYTFFKNIYYYLNDNIKDQEQLNDLIFNIVKILPFRITKYKFSDIIGDSLKEEIKGFPKKAAEFYIEKYKIIFNGTMERSYGVKFDNYFRRIEEFKVKNYEQCSNDELKKSFEDLTVIKNSITDLIHFVGILGILINKLIVIFSTKDLIKNNIDEKILSEWALYWNNNQNNKEHLITLLKEKSKDVYDNIKERAKNLEKLDEDHIFREKADEELNRDLIIIEEIIYYLNDMKLDSLGFLPHNQRDPMTLDDSEQITENFIQYIFRNLPSNNVQRKIRMRNLMAEIPYVFNNIDDLMSYINIALDSSVTSYEEAKYYQNILYAMVQDSIEKDK
;
A
#
# COMPACT_ATOMS: atom_id res chain seq x y z
N MET A 1 -28.86 -24.31 26.79
CA MET A 1 -27.64 -23.90 27.51
C MET A 1 -27.98 -22.61 28.25
N GLU A 2 -27.64 -22.45 29.53
CA GLU A 2 -27.91 -21.19 30.23
C GLU A 2 -26.99 -20.09 29.68
N ILE A 3 -27.45 -18.83 29.64
CA ILE A 3 -26.70 -17.67 29.09
C ILE A 3 -25.30 -17.53 29.72
N LYS A 4 -25.15 -17.90 31.00
CA LYS A 4 -23.85 -17.91 31.71
C LYS A 4 -22.88 -18.95 31.15
N ASP A 5 -23.37 -20.12 30.76
CA ASP A 5 -22.54 -21.18 30.18
C ASP A 5 -22.06 -20.77 28.79
N ILE A 6 -22.93 -20.13 28.01
CA ILE A 6 -22.59 -19.61 26.67
C ILE A 6 -21.51 -18.50 26.78
N LYS A 7 -21.68 -17.54 27.71
CA LYS A 7 -20.67 -16.48 27.95
C LYS A 7 -19.31 -17.07 28.35
N LYS A 8 -19.31 -18.09 29.22
CA LYS A 8 -18.08 -18.77 29.65
C LYS A 8 -17.40 -19.49 28.48
N SER A 9 -18.15 -20.26 27.70
CA SER A 9 -17.63 -20.94 26.52
C SER A 9 -17.09 -19.96 25.47
N PHE A 10 -17.78 -18.83 25.27
CA PHE A 10 -17.28 -17.76 24.40
C PHE A 10 -15.92 -17.25 24.88
N LEU A 11 -15.80 -16.82 26.14
CA LEU A 11 -14.54 -16.30 26.70
C LEU A 11 -13.39 -17.31 26.65
N GLU A 12 -13.68 -18.59 26.89
CA GLU A 12 -12.70 -19.67 26.77
C GLU A 12 -12.17 -19.81 25.34
N ILE A 13 -13.06 -19.89 24.35
CA ILE A 13 -12.67 -19.97 22.93
C ILE A 13 -11.94 -18.69 22.51
N ASN A 14 -12.39 -17.53 23.00
CA ASN A 14 -11.82 -16.22 22.71
C ASN A 14 -10.37 -16.10 23.20
N ASN A 15 -10.10 -16.48 24.45
CA ASN A 15 -8.75 -16.49 25.01
C ASN A 15 -7.84 -17.49 24.30
N ALA A 16 -8.40 -18.65 23.95
CA ALA A 16 -7.67 -19.65 23.18
C ALA A 16 -7.33 -19.10 21.77
N GLN A 17 -8.21 -18.32 21.15
CA GLN A 17 -7.95 -17.66 19.87
C GLN A 17 -6.87 -16.58 19.98
N LYS A 18 -6.94 -15.70 21.00
CA LYS A 18 -5.90 -14.72 21.30
C LYS A 18 -4.53 -15.37 21.49
N ASN A 19 -4.47 -16.51 22.20
CA ASN A 19 -3.25 -17.29 22.35
C ASN A 19 -2.68 -17.75 20.98
N ASN A 20 -3.53 -18.29 20.12
CA ASN A 20 -3.10 -18.76 18.80
C ASN A 20 -2.60 -17.60 17.92
N PHE A 21 -3.29 -16.45 17.95
CA PHE A 21 -2.83 -15.24 17.26
C PHE A 21 -1.47 -14.77 17.78
N GLY A 22 -1.26 -14.79 19.09
CA GLY A 22 0.04 -14.47 19.69
C GLY A 22 1.16 -15.42 19.29
N LEU A 23 0.88 -16.73 19.23
CA LEU A 23 1.87 -17.74 18.81
C LEU A 23 2.23 -17.60 17.33
N VAL A 24 1.25 -17.40 16.44
CA VAL A 24 1.51 -17.10 15.02
C VAL A 24 2.32 -15.83 14.88
N ALA A 25 1.95 -14.76 15.59
CA ALA A 25 2.70 -13.51 15.55
C ALA A 25 4.16 -13.69 15.98
N LEU A 26 4.40 -14.49 17.03
CA LEU A 26 5.74 -14.83 17.48
C LEU A 26 6.52 -15.59 16.42
N TYR A 27 5.97 -16.68 15.87
CA TYR A 27 6.68 -17.49 14.89
C TYR A 27 6.96 -16.71 13.60
N ASP A 28 5.98 -15.96 13.10
CA ASP A 28 6.15 -15.07 11.94
C ASP A 28 7.19 -13.96 12.22
N PHE A 29 7.21 -13.39 13.43
CA PHE A 29 8.21 -12.39 13.82
C PHE A 29 9.63 -12.98 13.77
N LEU A 30 9.83 -14.15 14.38
CA LEU A 30 11.15 -14.80 14.40
C LEU A 30 11.60 -15.17 12.99
N GLU A 31 10.71 -15.69 12.14
CA GLU A 31 11.01 -16.01 10.75
C GLU A 31 11.43 -14.76 9.97
N ASN A 32 10.58 -13.72 9.99
CA ASN A 32 10.85 -12.48 9.25
C ASN A 32 12.12 -11.80 9.74
N PHE A 33 12.40 -11.86 11.04
CA PHE A 33 13.62 -11.30 11.61
C PHE A 33 14.88 -12.02 11.10
N LEU A 34 14.85 -13.36 11.00
CA LEU A 34 15.97 -14.13 10.44
C LEU A 34 16.23 -13.80 8.97
N VAL A 35 15.17 -13.58 8.18
CA VAL A 35 15.31 -13.18 6.79
C VAL A 35 15.95 -11.80 6.68
N LEU A 36 15.47 -10.84 7.50
CA LEU A 36 15.99 -9.48 7.53
C LEU A 36 17.46 -9.44 7.99
N SER A 37 17.83 -10.16 9.05
CA SER A 37 19.19 -10.11 9.60
C SER A 37 20.25 -10.50 8.57
N ASP A 38 19.98 -11.48 7.71
CA ASP A 38 20.92 -11.88 6.66
C ASP A 38 21.12 -10.78 5.61
N SER A 39 20.03 -10.16 5.14
CA SER A 39 20.14 -9.07 4.16
C SER A 39 21.00 -7.93 4.69
N VAL A 40 20.76 -7.55 5.95
CA VAL A 40 21.46 -6.45 6.62
C VAL A 40 22.93 -6.77 6.91
N GLU A 41 23.23 -8.01 7.32
CA GLU A 41 24.59 -8.43 7.70
C GLU A 41 25.48 -8.77 6.49
N GLN A 42 24.90 -9.09 5.31
CA GLN A 42 25.66 -9.40 4.09
C GLN A 42 26.07 -8.14 3.29
N GLU A 43 25.30 -7.05 3.35
CA GLU A 43 25.46 -5.92 2.43
C GLU A 43 26.05 -4.64 3.07
N ASN A 44 26.38 -4.65 4.38
CA ASN A 44 26.76 -3.44 5.14
C ASN A 44 25.71 -2.31 5.06
N ASP A 45 24.44 -2.66 4.84
CA ASP A 45 23.36 -1.72 4.52
C ASP A 45 23.13 -0.64 5.58
N LEU A 46 23.34 -0.96 6.87
CA LEU A 46 23.09 0.00 7.96
C LEU A 46 24.01 1.22 7.88
N GLU A 47 25.27 1.03 7.48
CA GLU A 47 26.21 2.14 7.34
C GLU A 47 25.87 2.99 6.11
N GLY A 48 25.43 2.36 5.03
CA GLY A 48 24.86 3.04 3.85
C GLY A 48 23.63 3.88 4.19
N ILE A 49 22.68 3.32 4.94
CA ILE A 49 21.46 4.01 5.37
C ILE A 49 21.81 5.26 6.21
N LYS A 50 22.73 5.14 7.18
CA LYS A 50 23.19 6.28 8.00
C LYS A 50 23.85 7.35 7.14
N ASN A 51 24.84 6.97 6.35
CA ASN A 51 25.67 7.92 5.61
C ASN A 51 24.88 8.67 4.53
N ASN A 52 23.90 8.01 3.90
CA ASN A 52 23.13 8.59 2.81
C ASN A 52 21.95 9.46 3.29
N ASN A 53 21.47 9.25 4.51
CA ASN A 53 20.24 9.88 5.03
C ASN A 53 20.44 10.71 6.30
N GLY A 54 21.67 10.85 6.81
CA GLY A 54 21.96 11.68 7.98
C GLY A 54 21.18 11.25 9.21
N LYS A 55 20.53 12.21 9.89
CA LYS A 55 19.79 11.95 11.14
C LYS A 55 18.66 10.94 10.95
N GLU A 56 17.89 11.04 9.87
CA GLU A 56 16.81 10.10 9.58
C GLU A 56 17.36 8.67 9.39
N GLY A 57 18.55 8.53 8.79
CA GLY A 57 19.25 7.26 8.70
C GLY A 57 19.67 6.70 10.06
N GLU A 58 20.15 7.56 10.96
CA GLU A 58 20.46 7.17 12.34
C GLU A 58 19.21 6.71 13.11
N ASP A 59 18.11 7.43 12.98
CA ASP A 59 16.83 7.10 13.61
C ASP A 59 16.30 5.74 13.12
N ILE A 60 16.36 5.47 11.80
CA ILE A 60 15.97 4.19 11.20
C ILE A 60 16.85 3.05 11.73
N VAL A 61 18.17 3.23 11.80
CA VAL A 61 19.06 2.19 12.33
C VAL A 61 18.85 1.99 13.83
N SER A 62 18.52 3.05 14.58
CA SER A 62 18.14 2.94 15.98
C SER A 62 16.90 2.05 16.15
N LEU A 63 15.86 2.28 15.34
CA LEU A 63 14.65 1.46 15.33
C LEU A 63 14.96 -0.02 15.04
N TYR A 64 15.77 -0.30 14.01
CA TYR A 64 16.21 -1.66 13.70
C TYR A 64 16.92 -2.33 14.89
N ASN A 65 17.87 -1.63 15.52
CA ASN A 65 18.63 -2.17 16.65
C ASN A 65 17.73 -2.43 17.86
N GLU A 66 16.72 -1.59 18.09
CA GLU A 66 15.77 -1.80 19.17
C GLU A 66 14.89 -3.02 18.92
N ILE A 67 14.39 -3.20 17.70
CA ILE A 67 13.65 -4.41 17.29
C ILE A 67 14.55 -5.66 17.43
N LYS A 68 15.81 -5.59 16.99
CA LYS A 68 16.82 -6.64 17.16
C LYS A 68 16.99 -7.01 18.62
N ASN A 69 17.17 -6.03 19.50
CA ASN A 69 17.33 -6.25 20.94
C ASN A 69 16.09 -6.89 21.58
N ILE A 70 14.88 -6.51 21.14
CA ILE A 70 13.64 -7.16 21.58
C ILE A 70 13.62 -8.63 21.14
N GLY A 71 13.91 -8.91 19.87
CA GLY A 71 13.90 -10.26 19.32
C GLY A 71 14.95 -11.19 19.93
N LEU A 72 16.17 -10.69 20.16
CA LEU A 72 17.25 -11.44 20.83
C LEU A 72 16.85 -11.89 22.24
N ASN A 73 16.11 -11.04 22.97
CA ASN A 73 15.73 -11.30 24.35
C ASN A 73 14.25 -11.67 24.51
N ILE A 74 13.61 -12.19 23.46
CA ILE A 74 12.14 -12.34 23.39
C ILE A 74 11.57 -13.16 24.55
N GLU A 75 12.27 -14.21 25.01
CA GLU A 75 11.84 -15.02 26.15
C GLU A 75 11.80 -14.21 27.45
N GLU A 76 12.83 -13.39 27.70
CA GLU A 76 12.86 -12.49 28.85
C GLU A 76 11.78 -11.41 28.73
N GLN A 77 11.57 -10.87 27.53
CA GLN A 77 10.52 -9.88 27.28
C GLN A 77 9.12 -10.43 27.58
N LEU A 78 8.88 -11.71 27.31
CA LEU A 78 7.61 -12.41 27.57
C LEU A 78 7.41 -12.77 29.05
N LYS A 79 8.50 -12.95 29.81
CA LYS A 79 8.44 -13.23 31.25
C LYS A 79 8.44 -11.97 32.13
N SER A 80 8.92 -10.84 31.61
CA SER A 80 8.97 -9.56 32.33
C SER A 80 7.57 -9.13 32.80
N SER A 81 7.48 -8.40 33.92
CA SER A 81 6.23 -7.75 34.35
C SER A 81 5.96 -6.44 33.60
N GLU A 82 7.01 -5.80 33.10
CA GLU A 82 6.91 -4.58 32.29
C GLU A 82 6.52 -4.93 30.85
N SER A 83 5.50 -4.25 30.32
CA SER A 83 5.05 -4.42 28.94
C SER A 83 5.64 -3.32 28.07
N LYS A 84 6.20 -3.71 26.91
CA LYS A 84 6.69 -2.79 25.88
C LYS A 84 5.62 -2.41 24.86
N LEU A 85 4.34 -2.70 25.12
CA LEU A 85 3.24 -2.47 24.17
C LEU A 85 3.16 -1.01 23.69
N GLU A 86 3.21 -0.04 24.61
CA GLU A 86 3.14 1.38 24.25
C GLU A 86 4.38 1.85 23.48
N LEU A 87 5.55 1.32 23.83
CA LEU A 87 6.79 1.57 23.10
C LEU A 87 6.65 1.12 21.63
N VAL A 88 6.24 -0.12 21.39
CA VAL A 88 6.10 -0.64 20.01
C VAL A 88 4.97 0.05 19.24
N LYS A 89 3.89 0.47 19.92
CA LYS A 89 2.84 1.29 19.30
C LYS A 89 3.35 2.67 18.85
N ASN A 90 4.25 3.28 19.62
CA ASN A 90 4.87 4.55 19.24
C ASN A 90 5.87 4.38 18.11
N GLN A 91 6.72 3.35 18.16
CA GLN A 91 7.63 3.00 17.06
C GLN A 91 6.85 2.75 15.76
N ARG A 92 5.67 2.12 15.82
CA ARG A 92 4.82 1.94 14.64
C ARG A 92 4.42 3.29 14.02
N LYS A 93 4.04 4.28 14.83
CA LYS A 93 3.69 5.61 14.35
C LYS A 93 4.88 6.27 13.67
N GLU A 94 6.07 6.18 14.27
CA GLU A 94 7.31 6.71 13.69
C GLU A 94 7.63 6.05 12.34
N ILE A 95 7.50 4.73 12.22
CA ILE A 95 7.67 4.00 10.95
C ILE A 95 6.64 4.49 9.92
N CYS A 96 5.36 4.59 10.27
CA CYS A 96 4.33 5.10 9.36
C CYS A 96 4.64 6.54 8.89
N GLU A 97 5.15 7.41 9.77
CA GLU A 97 5.57 8.75 9.38
C GLU A 97 6.75 8.73 8.42
N ILE A 98 7.76 7.89 8.66
CA ILE A 98 8.91 7.71 7.76
C ILE A 98 8.45 7.24 6.38
N LEU A 99 7.57 6.22 6.33
CA LEU A 99 7.02 5.70 5.07
C LEU A 99 6.23 6.76 4.32
N ASN A 100 5.35 7.50 4.99
CA ASN A 100 4.61 8.60 4.37
C ASN A 100 5.56 9.66 3.78
N SER A 101 6.65 9.99 4.50
CA SER A 101 7.67 10.94 4.04
C SER A 101 8.34 10.45 2.75
N LEU A 102 8.76 9.19 2.72
CA LEU A 102 9.45 8.59 1.57
C LEU A 102 8.51 8.42 0.37
N SER A 103 7.27 7.98 0.60
CA SER A 103 6.26 7.86 -0.46
C SER A 103 5.96 9.22 -1.10
N ALA A 104 5.97 10.32 -0.34
CA ALA A 104 5.78 11.65 -0.90
C ALA A 104 6.91 12.04 -1.88
N TYR A 105 8.15 11.64 -1.60
CA TYR A 105 9.27 11.81 -2.53
C TYR A 105 9.13 10.92 -3.77
N ASP A 106 8.76 9.65 -3.59
CA ASP A 106 8.54 8.71 -4.69
C ASP A 106 7.44 9.19 -5.66
N ILE A 107 6.33 9.70 -5.12
CA ILE A 107 5.24 10.32 -5.91
C ILE A 107 5.75 11.47 -6.77
N GLU A 108 6.56 12.37 -6.20
CA GLU A 108 7.07 13.52 -6.96
C GLU A 108 8.11 13.10 -8.00
N ILE A 109 8.89 12.04 -7.74
CA ILE A 109 9.77 11.42 -8.73
C ILE A 109 8.97 10.83 -9.90
N ASP A 110 7.85 10.15 -9.62
CA ASP A 110 6.99 9.58 -10.67
C ASP A 110 6.41 10.65 -11.57
N TYR A 111 6.00 11.79 -11.01
CA TYR A 111 5.57 12.92 -11.82
C TYR A 111 6.67 13.48 -12.72
N ILE A 112 7.92 13.47 -12.26
CA ILE A 112 9.06 13.91 -13.05
C ILE A 112 9.36 12.89 -14.15
N PHE A 113 9.32 11.59 -13.85
CA PHE A 113 9.48 10.52 -14.84
C PHE A 113 8.45 10.64 -15.96
N GLU A 114 7.17 10.79 -15.61
CA GLU A 114 6.10 10.94 -16.60
C GLU A 114 6.29 12.19 -17.46
N ASN A 115 6.81 13.29 -16.88
CA ASN A 115 7.11 14.50 -17.63
C ASN A 115 8.28 14.29 -18.62
N ILE A 116 9.34 13.60 -18.21
CA ILE A 116 10.45 13.22 -19.09
C ILE A 116 9.95 12.30 -20.21
N ASN A 117 9.21 11.25 -19.87
CA ASN A 117 8.65 10.28 -20.80
C ASN A 117 7.75 10.94 -21.83
N TYR A 118 6.91 11.89 -21.44
CA TYR A 118 6.09 12.66 -22.38
C TYR A 118 6.92 13.29 -23.52
N TYR A 119 8.06 13.91 -23.21
CA TYR A 119 8.90 14.53 -24.23
C TYR A 119 9.68 13.50 -25.06
N ILE A 120 10.08 12.37 -24.47
CA ILE A 120 10.69 11.25 -25.19
C ILE A 120 9.69 10.65 -26.19
N GLU A 121 8.48 10.31 -25.72
CA GLU A 121 7.39 9.77 -26.52
C GLU A 121 7.01 10.70 -27.66
N LYS A 122 6.82 12.00 -27.38
CA LYS A 122 6.47 13.01 -28.39
C LYS A 122 7.49 13.05 -29.55
N ARG A 123 8.77 12.90 -29.25
CA ARG A 123 9.84 12.87 -30.28
C ARG A 123 9.83 11.55 -31.04
N TYR A 124 9.71 10.44 -30.31
CA TYR A 124 9.61 9.11 -30.92
C TYR A 124 8.44 9.01 -31.90
N ILE A 125 7.25 9.48 -31.51
CA ILE A 125 6.06 9.52 -32.36
C ILE A 125 6.35 10.32 -33.63
N LYS A 126 6.92 11.52 -33.48
CA LYS A 126 7.27 12.37 -34.62
C LYS A 126 8.29 11.71 -35.56
N ASP A 127 9.26 10.96 -35.03
CA ASP A 127 10.30 10.34 -35.85
C ASP A 127 9.84 9.05 -36.54
N LYS A 128 8.94 8.28 -35.91
CA LYS A 128 8.54 6.94 -36.37
C LYS A 128 7.20 6.88 -37.08
N PHE A 129 6.29 7.80 -36.79
CA PHE A 129 4.92 7.76 -37.28
C PHE A 129 4.61 8.89 -38.28
N SER A 130 5.58 9.75 -38.62
CA SER A 130 5.42 10.82 -39.61
C SER A 130 5.45 10.37 -41.08
N SER A 131 5.75 9.10 -41.38
CA SER A 131 5.74 8.56 -42.74
C SER A 131 4.36 7.98 -43.10
N GLU A 132 3.89 8.26 -44.32
CA GLU A 132 2.55 7.92 -44.84
C GLU A 132 2.23 6.41 -44.89
N ASP A 133 3.17 5.53 -44.57
CA ASP A 133 3.13 4.11 -44.96
C ASP A 133 2.65 3.16 -43.85
N THR A 134 1.67 3.60 -43.07
CA THR A 134 1.01 2.71 -42.12
C THR A 134 -0.50 2.87 -42.24
N ARG A 135 -1.13 2.01 -43.05
CA ARG A 135 -2.60 1.92 -43.11
C ARG A 135 -3.14 1.78 -41.68
N PRO A 136 -4.22 2.50 -41.33
CA PRO A 136 -4.86 2.30 -40.04
C PRO A 136 -5.36 0.86 -39.98
N GLU A 137 -5.09 0.19 -38.86
CA GLU A 137 -5.93 -0.95 -38.50
C GLU A 137 -7.37 -0.45 -38.47
N ASN A 138 -8.33 -1.23 -38.98
CA ASN A 138 -9.72 -0.78 -39.02
C ASN A 138 -10.15 -0.39 -37.61
N SER A 139 -10.39 0.91 -37.35
CA SER A 139 -10.66 1.45 -36.01
C SER A 139 -11.81 0.71 -35.33
N TYR A 140 -12.79 0.27 -36.11
CA TYR A 140 -13.87 -0.57 -35.63
C TYR A 140 -13.38 -1.93 -35.10
N THR A 141 -12.47 -2.60 -35.83
CA THR A 141 -11.87 -3.86 -35.38
C THR A 141 -11.04 -3.66 -34.11
N PHE A 142 -10.28 -2.57 -34.03
CA PHE A 142 -9.51 -2.21 -32.83
C PHE A 142 -10.43 -2.07 -31.60
N PHE A 143 -11.42 -1.18 -31.65
CA PHE A 143 -12.31 -0.94 -30.50
C PHE A 143 -13.13 -2.19 -30.14
N LYS A 144 -13.53 -2.98 -31.13
CA LYS A 144 -14.21 -4.27 -30.90
C LYS A 144 -13.32 -5.27 -30.16
N ASN A 145 -12.04 -5.37 -30.53
CA ASN A 145 -11.10 -6.26 -29.86
C ASN A 145 -10.81 -5.83 -28.41
N ILE A 146 -10.63 -4.52 -28.19
CA ILE A 146 -10.49 -3.97 -26.82
C ILE A 146 -11.73 -4.27 -25.99
N TYR A 147 -12.93 -4.03 -26.52
CA TYR A 147 -14.18 -4.29 -25.81
C TYR A 147 -14.31 -5.75 -25.38
N TYR A 148 -14.05 -6.70 -26.28
CA TYR A 148 -14.12 -8.12 -25.93
C TYR A 148 -13.08 -8.52 -24.90
N TYR A 149 -11.85 -8.04 -25.04
CA TYR A 149 -10.81 -8.27 -24.06
C TYR A 149 -11.25 -7.82 -22.66
N LEU A 150 -11.77 -6.58 -22.54
CA LEU A 150 -12.29 -6.07 -21.27
C LEU A 150 -13.43 -6.94 -20.74
N ASN A 151 -14.38 -7.30 -21.59
CA ASN A 151 -15.54 -8.11 -21.20
C ASN A 151 -15.17 -9.54 -20.76
N ASP A 152 -14.14 -10.13 -21.34
CA ASP A 152 -13.70 -11.49 -21.03
C ASP A 152 -12.83 -11.55 -19.77
N ASN A 153 -12.16 -10.44 -19.41
CA ASN A 153 -11.22 -10.36 -18.29
C ASN A 153 -11.77 -9.70 -17.03
N ILE A 154 -12.93 -9.04 -17.09
CA ILE A 154 -13.55 -8.37 -15.94
C ILE A 154 -14.65 -9.24 -15.36
N LYS A 155 -14.44 -9.74 -14.14
CA LYS A 155 -15.46 -10.48 -13.37
C LYS A 155 -16.02 -9.69 -12.19
N ASP A 156 -15.24 -8.74 -11.69
CA ASP A 156 -15.56 -7.92 -10.52
C ASP A 156 -14.98 -6.51 -10.66
N GLN A 157 -15.30 -5.65 -9.71
CA GLN A 157 -14.89 -4.26 -9.70
C GLN A 157 -13.38 -4.08 -9.46
N GLU A 158 -12.73 -5.00 -8.74
CA GLU A 158 -11.29 -4.93 -8.47
C GLU A 158 -10.51 -5.10 -9.78
N GLN A 159 -10.85 -6.12 -10.56
CA GLN A 159 -10.26 -6.34 -11.90
C GLN A 159 -10.55 -5.18 -12.86
N LEU A 160 -11.74 -4.58 -12.78
CA LEU A 160 -12.05 -3.38 -13.55
C LEU A 160 -11.16 -2.20 -13.13
N ASN A 161 -11.03 -1.92 -11.83
CA ASN A 161 -10.18 -0.85 -11.32
C ASN A 161 -8.71 -1.03 -11.75
N ASP A 162 -8.18 -2.26 -11.71
CA ASP A 162 -6.83 -2.58 -12.17
C ASP A 162 -6.64 -2.29 -13.68
N LEU A 163 -7.62 -2.66 -14.51
CA LEU A 163 -7.58 -2.35 -15.94
C LEU A 163 -7.72 -0.85 -16.21
N ILE A 164 -8.57 -0.15 -15.45
CA ILE A 164 -8.69 1.31 -15.51
C ILE A 164 -7.33 1.94 -15.20
N PHE A 165 -6.68 1.54 -14.11
CA PHE A 165 -5.37 2.05 -13.72
C PHE A 165 -4.36 1.94 -14.88
N ASN A 166 -4.25 0.75 -15.46
CA ASN A 166 -3.31 0.48 -16.55
C ASN A 166 -3.61 1.27 -17.82
N ILE A 167 -4.89 1.32 -18.24
CA ILE A 167 -5.30 2.01 -19.48
C ILE A 167 -5.22 3.53 -19.32
N VAL A 168 -5.70 4.07 -18.20
CA VAL A 168 -5.72 5.51 -17.94
C VAL A 168 -4.29 6.07 -17.87
N LYS A 169 -3.35 5.36 -17.23
CA LYS A 169 -1.94 5.77 -17.12
C LYS A 169 -1.24 5.91 -18.47
N ILE A 170 -1.59 5.06 -19.44
CA ILE A 170 -0.96 5.03 -20.76
C ILE A 170 -1.54 6.10 -21.68
N LEU A 171 -2.86 6.29 -21.65
CA LEU A 171 -3.54 7.13 -22.64
C LEU A 171 -3.28 8.63 -22.44
N PRO A 172 -3.34 9.41 -23.54
CA PRO A 172 -3.23 10.86 -23.47
C PRO A 172 -4.46 11.43 -22.77
N PHE A 173 -4.23 12.36 -21.83
CA PHE A 173 -5.33 12.94 -21.07
C PHE A 173 -6.06 14.04 -21.88
N ARG A 174 -7.30 13.73 -22.30
CA ARG A 174 -8.16 14.58 -23.15
C ARG A 174 -9.48 14.99 -22.49
N ILE A 175 -9.58 14.86 -21.16
CA ILE A 175 -10.77 15.29 -20.39
C ILE A 175 -10.63 16.76 -19.97
N THR A 176 -11.75 17.50 -19.95
CA THR A 176 -11.79 18.88 -19.44
C THR A 176 -11.71 18.91 -17.91
N LYS A 177 -11.30 20.05 -17.34
CA LYS A 177 -11.23 20.22 -15.88
C LYS A 177 -12.56 19.95 -15.17
N TYR A 178 -13.68 20.37 -15.76
CA TYR A 178 -15.03 20.17 -15.21
C TYR A 178 -15.45 18.71 -15.24
N LYS A 179 -15.30 18.04 -16.38
CA LYS A 179 -15.64 16.62 -16.49
C LYS A 179 -14.76 15.76 -15.57
N PHE A 180 -13.50 16.13 -15.40
CA PHE A 180 -12.61 15.51 -14.43
C PHE A 180 -13.12 15.68 -12.99
N SER A 181 -13.52 16.88 -12.56
CA SER A 181 -14.06 17.06 -11.19
C SER A 181 -15.35 16.29 -10.96
N ASP A 182 -16.21 16.18 -11.98
CA ASP A 182 -17.44 15.40 -11.86
C ASP A 182 -17.11 13.92 -11.65
N ILE A 183 -16.23 13.35 -12.49
CA ILE A 183 -15.77 11.96 -12.35
C ILE A 183 -15.15 11.72 -10.98
N ILE A 184 -14.19 12.54 -10.55
CA ILE A 184 -13.54 12.37 -9.25
C ILE A 184 -14.54 12.54 -8.10
N GLY A 185 -15.45 13.52 -8.20
CA GLY A 185 -16.45 13.78 -7.18
C GLY A 185 -17.39 12.60 -6.97
N ASP A 186 -17.92 12.04 -8.06
CA ASP A 186 -18.83 10.89 -8.01
C ASP A 186 -18.10 9.63 -7.51
N SER A 187 -16.88 9.38 -8.01
CA SER A 187 -16.07 8.22 -7.63
C SER A 187 -15.71 8.23 -6.15
N LEU A 188 -15.32 9.39 -5.63
CA LEU A 188 -14.99 9.53 -4.21
C LEU A 188 -16.19 9.29 -3.31
N LYS A 189 -17.38 9.78 -3.69
CA LYS A 189 -18.60 9.57 -2.91
C LYS A 189 -18.94 8.09 -2.81
N GLU A 190 -18.72 7.32 -3.88
CA GLU A 190 -18.93 5.87 -3.84
C GLU A 190 -17.82 5.15 -3.06
N GLU A 191 -16.55 5.56 -3.22
CA GLU A 191 -15.42 4.97 -2.48
C GLU A 191 -15.55 5.11 -0.97
N ILE A 192 -15.90 6.31 -0.47
CA ILE A 192 -16.01 6.57 0.98
C ILE A 192 -17.35 6.13 1.57
N LYS A 193 -18.22 5.52 0.76
CA LYS A 193 -19.58 5.17 1.17
C LYS A 193 -19.56 4.13 2.28
N GLY A 194 -20.23 4.44 3.38
CA GLY A 194 -20.28 3.58 4.56
C GLY A 194 -19.02 3.63 5.42
N PHE A 195 -18.01 4.43 5.07
CA PHE A 195 -16.86 4.64 5.94
C PHE A 195 -17.24 5.50 7.15
N PRO A 196 -16.64 5.24 8.32
CA PRO A 196 -16.66 6.19 9.42
C PRO A 196 -16.00 7.50 8.98
N LYS A 197 -16.48 8.65 9.48
CA LYS A 197 -15.99 9.97 9.04
C LYS A 197 -14.48 10.10 9.11
N LYS A 198 -13.87 9.68 10.22
CA LYS A 198 -12.41 9.72 10.42
C LYS A 198 -11.64 8.90 9.39
N ALA A 199 -12.18 7.75 8.97
CA ALA A 199 -11.56 6.93 7.94
C ALA A 199 -11.68 7.60 6.56
N ALA A 200 -12.84 8.15 6.22
CA ALA A 200 -13.04 8.91 4.99
C ALA A 200 -12.08 10.12 4.89
N GLU A 201 -11.98 10.93 5.94
CA GLU A 201 -11.03 12.06 6.00
C GLU A 201 -9.59 11.60 5.79
N PHE A 202 -9.21 10.48 6.39
CA PHE A 202 -7.88 9.91 6.27
C PHE A 202 -7.55 9.44 4.84
N TYR A 203 -8.44 8.70 4.17
CA TYR A 203 -8.22 8.29 2.78
C TYR A 203 -8.17 9.50 1.83
N ILE A 204 -8.93 10.54 2.12
CA ILE A 204 -8.88 11.79 1.36
C ILE A 204 -7.53 12.49 1.53
N GLU A 205 -6.95 12.51 2.72
CA GLU A 205 -5.57 13.01 2.91
C GLU A 205 -4.54 12.17 2.12
N LYS A 206 -4.70 10.84 2.03
CA LYS A 206 -3.85 10.01 1.15
C LYS A 206 -3.97 10.43 -0.31
N TYR A 207 -5.19 10.63 -0.82
CA TYR A 207 -5.38 11.10 -2.19
C TYR A 207 -4.83 12.52 -2.42
N LYS A 208 -4.81 13.37 -1.40
CA LYS A 208 -4.16 14.70 -1.48
C LYS A 208 -2.65 14.59 -1.65
N ILE A 209 -2.02 13.65 -0.96
CA ILE A 209 -0.58 13.35 -1.07
C ILE A 209 -0.27 12.72 -2.44
N ILE A 210 -1.08 11.74 -2.88
CA ILE A 210 -0.96 11.16 -4.23
C ILE A 210 -1.04 12.24 -5.30
N PHE A 211 -1.99 13.16 -5.19
CA PHE A 211 -2.12 14.27 -6.13
C PHE A 211 -0.94 15.25 -6.03
N ASN A 212 -0.45 15.53 -4.82
CA ASN A 212 0.69 16.40 -4.59
C ASN A 212 1.51 15.99 -3.37
N GLY A 213 2.64 15.31 -3.62
CA GLY A 213 3.52 14.79 -2.58
C GLY A 213 4.15 15.93 -1.76
N THR A 214 4.31 17.12 -2.34
CA THR A 214 4.87 18.27 -1.63
C THR A 214 4.00 18.79 -0.48
N MET A 215 2.75 18.33 -0.38
CA MET A 215 1.82 18.72 0.66
C MET A 215 1.87 17.80 1.87
N GLU A 216 2.64 16.70 1.79
CA GLU A 216 2.98 15.91 2.96
C GLU A 216 3.82 16.77 3.91
N ARG A 217 3.52 16.72 5.21
CA ARG A 217 4.03 17.68 6.20
C ARG A 217 5.54 17.62 6.40
N SER A 218 6.15 16.49 6.12
CA SER A 218 7.59 16.26 6.27
C SER A 218 8.37 16.43 4.97
N TYR A 219 7.69 16.66 3.83
CA TYR A 219 8.35 16.93 2.56
C TYR A 219 9.22 18.18 2.65
N GLY A 220 10.50 18.06 2.31
CA GLY A 220 11.51 19.10 2.46
C GLY A 220 11.97 19.36 3.90
N VAL A 221 11.45 18.62 4.89
CA VAL A 221 11.87 18.68 6.30
C VAL A 221 12.71 17.46 6.66
N LYS A 222 12.23 16.25 6.31
CA LYS A 222 12.95 14.99 6.48
C LYS A 222 13.64 14.59 5.18
N PHE A 223 14.78 13.92 5.26
CA PHE A 223 15.53 13.43 4.10
C PHE A 223 15.96 14.54 3.11
N ASP A 224 16.62 15.58 3.63
CA ASP A 224 17.07 16.76 2.86
C ASP A 224 17.87 16.41 1.59
N ASN A 225 18.66 15.32 1.61
CA ASN A 225 19.39 14.84 0.43
C ASN A 225 18.45 14.51 -0.74
N TYR A 226 17.36 13.76 -0.48
CA TYR A 226 16.38 13.44 -1.51
C TYR A 226 15.64 14.69 -1.99
N PHE A 227 15.21 15.55 -1.06
CA PHE A 227 14.55 16.80 -1.40
C PHE A 227 15.36 17.63 -2.39
N ARG A 228 16.63 17.94 -2.07
CA ARG A 228 17.48 18.77 -2.94
C ARG A 228 17.66 18.17 -4.33
N ARG A 229 17.95 16.87 -4.39
CA ARG A 229 18.15 16.16 -5.67
C ARG A 229 16.88 16.16 -6.52
N ILE A 230 15.71 15.96 -5.92
CA ILE A 230 14.42 15.98 -6.64
C ILE A 230 14.08 17.39 -7.14
N GLU A 231 14.31 18.43 -6.32
CA GLU A 231 14.03 19.81 -6.71
C GLU A 231 14.88 20.28 -7.91
N GLU A 232 16.12 19.79 -8.06
CA GLU A 232 16.95 20.05 -9.24
C GLU A 232 16.27 19.58 -10.55
N PHE A 233 15.53 18.47 -10.50
CA PHE A 233 14.79 17.97 -11.65
C PHE A 233 13.49 18.73 -11.89
N LYS A 234 12.77 19.14 -10.84
CA LYS A 234 11.49 19.85 -10.97
C LYS A 234 11.59 21.18 -11.70
N VAL A 235 12.70 21.90 -11.53
CA VAL A 235 12.92 23.21 -12.18
C VAL A 235 13.42 23.11 -13.62
N LYS A 236 13.75 21.90 -14.09
CA LYS A 236 14.32 21.67 -15.43
C LYS A 236 13.25 21.83 -16.52
N ASN A 237 13.60 22.54 -17.60
CA ASN A 237 12.74 22.66 -18.78
C ASN A 237 12.98 21.52 -19.78
N TYR A 238 12.29 20.41 -19.58
CA TYR A 238 12.43 19.20 -20.40
C TYR A 238 12.08 19.38 -21.89
N GLU A 239 11.25 20.37 -22.23
CA GLU A 239 10.94 20.67 -23.63
C GLU A 239 12.18 21.05 -24.44
N GLN A 240 13.11 21.76 -23.79
CA GLN A 240 14.33 22.31 -24.40
C GLN A 240 15.51 21.33 -24.36
N CYS A 241 15.40 20.23 -23.61
CA CYS A 241 16.51 19.28 -23.45
C CYS A 241 16.75 18.44 -24.71
N SER A 242 17.99 18.08 -25.02
CA SER A 242 18.30 17.08 -26.06
C SER A 242 17.84 15.67 -25.66
N ASN A 243 17.84 14.72 -26.60
CA ASN A 243 17.51 13.32 -26.28
C ASN A 243 18.52 12.71 -25.28
N ASP A 244 19.80 13.03 -25.41
CA ASP A 244 20.84 12.56 -24.49
C ASP A 244 20.67 13.19 -23.09
N GLU A 245 20.26 14.45 -23.02
CA GLU A 245 19.96 15.11 -21.74
C GLU A 245 18.72 14.53 -21.04
N LEU A 246 17.68 14.18 -21.80
CA LEU A 246 16.50 13.49 -21.26
C LEU A 246 16.87 12.10 -20.75
N LYS A 247 17.64 11.34 -21.53
CA LYS A 247 18.10 10.00 -21.14
C LYS A 247 18.96 10.06 -19.88
N LYS A 248 19.94 10.96 -19.82
CA LYS A 248 20.75 11.16 -18.62
C LYS A 248 19.90 11.52 -17.40
N SER A 249 18.93 12.43 -17.56
CA SER A 249 18.02 12.77 -16.46
C SER A 249 17.18 11.59 -15.99
N PHE A 250 16.73 10.74 -16.90
CA PHE A 250 16.02 9.52 -16.56
C PHE A 250 16.90 8.55 -15.76
N GLU A 251 18.15 8.33 -16.20
CA GLU A 251 19.12 7.46 -15.52
C GLU A 251 19.47 7.98 -14.13
N ASP A 252 19.80 9.28 -14.00
CA ASP A 252 20.13 9.91 -12.72
C ASP A 252 18.95 9.86 -11.73
N LEU A 253 17.72 10.07 -12.23
CA LEU A 253 16.50 9.97 -11.42
C LEU A 253 16.19 8.53 -10.99
N THR A 254 16.51 7.55 -11.84
CA THR A 254 16.34 6.12 -11.53
C THR A 254 17.19 5.71 -10.33
N VAL A 255 18.42 6.24 -10.22
CA VAL A 255 19.28 6.01 -9.06
C VAL A 255 18.65 6.57 -7.78
N ILE A 256 18.01 7.74 -7.85
CA ILE A 256 17.29 8.32 -6.70
C ILE A 256 16.11 7.44 -6.32
N LYS A 257 15.29 7.07 -7.32
CA LYS A 257 14.09 6.25 -7.11
C LYS A 257 14.43 4.94 -6.44
N ASN A 258 15.41 4.20 -6.97
CA ASN A 258 15.81 2.92 -6.41
C ASN A 258 16.25 3.07 -4.95
N SER A 259 17.06 4.08 -4.64
CA SER A 259 17.48 4.33 -3.25
C SER A 259 16.31 4.60 -2.30
N ILE A 260 15.27 5.32 -2.74
CA ILE A 260 14.06 5.56 -1.95
C ILE A 260 13.25 4.26 -1.81
N THR A 261 13.06 3.53 -2.90
CA THR A 261 12.33 2.25 -2.90
C THR A 261 12.96 1.22 -1.97
N ASP A 262 14.29 1.09 -1.99
CA ASP A 262 15.03 0.18 -1.11
C ASP A 262 14.81 0.57 0.36
N LEU A 263 14.83 1.87 0.66
CA LEU A 263 14.58 2.36 2.01
C LEU A 263 13.12 2.16 2.46
N ILE A 264 12.14 2.39 1.56
CA ILE A 264 10.72 2.09 1.80
C ILE A 264 10.55 0.61 2.10
N HIS A 265 11.18 -0.27 1.32
CA HIS A 265 11.12 -1.72 1.53
C HIS A 265 11.68 -2.11 2.89
N PHE A 266 12.88 -1.64 3.22
CA PHE A 266 13.53 -1.90 4.50
C PHE A 266 12.67 -1.44 5.69
N VAL A 267 12.21 -0.18 5.68
CA VAL A 267 11.34 0.38 6.73
C VAL A 267 9.99 -0.35 6.79
N GLY A 268 9.46 -0.77 5.64
CA GLY A 268 8.25 -1.59 5.54
C GLY A 268 8.38 -2.92 6.28
N ILE A 269 9.51 -3.61 6.13
CA ILE A 269 9.79 -4.84 6.89
C ILE A 269 9.84 -4.56 8.39
N LEU A 270 10.49 -3.47 8.82
CA LEU A 270 10.50 -3.07 10.24
C LEU A 270 9.07 -2.83 10.76
N GLY A 271 8.21 -2.20 9.95
CA GLY A 271 6.82 -1.98 10.29
C GLY A 271 6.03 -3.28 10.49
N ILE A 272 6.25 -4.27 9.61
CA ILE A 272 5.64 -5.60 9.74
C ILE A 272 6.10 -6.28 11.03
N LEU A 273 7.39 -6.23 11.34
CA LEU A 273 7.93 -6.78 12.59
C LEU A 273 7.31 -6.09 13.83
N ILE A 274 7.16 -4.78 13.80
CA ILE A 274 6.49 -4.01 14.86
C ILE A 274 5.02 -4.40 15.02
N ASN A 275 4.28 -4.58 13.92
CA ASN A 275 2.90 -5.07 13.97
C ASN A 275 2.82 -6.43 14.68
N LYS A 276 3.74 -7.36 14.38
CA LYS A 276 3.82 -8.64 15.08
C LYS A 276 4.17 -8.45 16.57
N LEU A 277 5.10 -7.57 16.91
CA LEU A 277 5.45 -7.25 18.30
C LEU A 277 4.27 -6.65 19.08
N ILE A 278 3.44 -5.82 18.47
CA ILE A 278 2.20 -5.30 19.09
C ILE A 278 1.29 -6.48 19.47
N VAL A 279 1.09 -7.44 18.58
CA VAL A 279 0.26 -8.64 18.85
C VAL A 279 0.88 -9.51 19.95
N ILE A 280 2.19 -9.76 19.89
CA ILE A 280 2.94 -10.53 20.89
C ILE A 280 2.77 -9.89 22.28
N PHE A 281 3.00 -8.58 22.41
CA PHE A 281 2.85 -7.90 23.69
C PHE A 281 1.40 -7.77 24.16
N SER A 282 0.43 -7.70 23.24
CA SER A 282 -1.00 -7.70 23.57
C SER A 282 -1.50 -9.06 24.08
N THR A 283 -0.79 -10.14 23.76
CA THR A 283 -1.17 -11.53 24.08
C THR A 283 -0.19 -12.23 25.01
N LYS A 284 0.84 -11.52 25.48
CA LYS A 284 1.97 -12.01 26.28
C LYS A 284 1.56 -12.93 27.44
N ASP A 285 0.54 -12.54 28.20
CA ASP A 285 0.09 -13.31 29.36
C ASP A 285 -0.50 -14.68 29.01
N LEU A 286 -1.00 -14.82 27.79
CA LEU A 286 -1.55 -16.07 27.28
C LEU A 286 -0.44 -16.96 26.70
N ILE A 287 0.48 -16.37 25.92
CA ILE A 287 1.47 -17.15 25.17
C ILE A 287 2.69 -17.56 25.99
N LYS A 288 3.07 -16.82 27.05
CA LYS A 288 4.33 -17.05 27.81
C LYS A 288 4.54 -18.48 28.31
N ASN A 289 3.45 -19.24 28.53
CA ASN A 289 3.49 -20.62 29.00
C ASN A 289 3.17 -21.66 27.90
N ASN A 290 2.82 -21.21 26.70
CA ASN A 290 2.34 -22.06 25.60
C ASN A 290 3.29 -22.09 24.40
N ILE A 291 4.45 -21.45 24.51
CA ILE A 291 5.48 -21.47 23.46
C ILE A 291 6.22 -22.80 23.50
N ASP A 292 6.52 -23.34 22.33
CA ASP A 292 7.31 -24.56 22.20
C ASP A 292 8.76 -24.30 22.66
N GLU A 293 9.19 -24.97 23.74
CA GLU A 293 10.55 -24.86 24.28
C GLU A 293 11.64 -25.17 23.24
N LYS A 294 11.33 -26.02 22.24
CA LYS A 294 12.25 -26.30 21.14
C LYS A 294 12.50 -25.06 20.28
N ILE A 295 11.48 -24.24 20.03
CA ILE A 295 11.63 -22.98 19.28
C ILE A 295 12.57 -22.03 20.02
N LEU A 296 12.35 -21.83 21.32
CA LEU A 296 13.20 -20.94 22.14
C LEU A 296 14.64 -21.45 22.21
N SER A 297 14.81 -22.76 22.35
CA SER A 297 16.13 -23.39 22.38
C SER A 297 16.88 -23.23 21.05
N GLU A 298 16.24 -23.52 19.91
CA GLU A 298 16.83 -23.36 18.59
C GLU A 298 17.12 -21.89 18.25
N TRP A 299 16.25 -20.97 18.69
CA TRP A 299 16.47 -19.52 18.58
C TRP A 299 17.71 -19.08 19.35
N ALA A 300 17.85 -19.50 20.61
CA ALA A 300 19.04 -19.19 21.41
C ALA A 300 20.31 -19.82 20.82
N LEU A 301 20.22 -21.04 20.28
CA LEU A 301 21.34 -21.70 19.62
C LEU A 301 21.80 -20.96 18.36
N TYR A 302 20.85 -20.46 17.54
CA TYR A 302 21.17 -19.70 16.33
C TYR A 302 22.05 -18.48 16.64
N TRP A 303 21.70 -17.72 17.67
CA TRP A 303 22.47 -16.53 18.07
C TRP A 303 23.79 -16.85 18.77
N ASN A 304 23.89 -17.99 19.46
CA ASN A 304 25.10 -18.36 20.21
C ASN A 304 26.13 -19.18 19.41
N ASN A 305 25.74 -19.87 18.34
CA ASN A 305 26.58 -20.82 17.60
C ASN A 305 26.79 -20.45 16.12
N ASN A 306 27.17 -19.20 15.83
CA ASN A 306 27.53 -18.72 14.49
C ASN A 306 26.44 -18.98 13.41
N GLN A 307 25.15 -18.95 13.75
CA GLN A 307 24.03 -18.92 12.79
C GLN A 307 23.88 -20.14 11.84
N ASN A 308 24.58 -21.26 12.08
CA ASN A 308 24.64 -22.41 11.16
C ASN A 308 23.35 -23.26 11.05
N ASN A 309 22.34 -23.05 11.90
CA ASN A 309 21.08 -23.81 11.92
C ASN A 309 19.88 -23.03 11.34
N LYS A 310 20.11 -21.94 10.59
CA LYS A 310 19.06 -21.04 10.09
C LYS A 310 17.93 -21.75 9.33
N GLU A 311 18.28 -22.51 8.29
CA GLU A 311 17.27 -23.17 7.44
C GLU A 311 16.41 -24.17 8.23
N HIS A 312 17.03 -24.86 9.20
CA HIS A 312 16.33 -25.75 10.11
C HIS A 312 15.32 -24.97 10.97
N LEU A 313 15.75 -23.86 11.55
CA LEU A 313 14.90 -23.00 12.39
C LEU A 313 13.75 -22.38 11.59
N ILE A 314 13.99 -21.89 10.38
CA ILE A 314 12.94 -21.37 9.48
C ILE A 314 11.91 -22.48 9.17
N THR A 315 12.38 -23.68 8.85
CA THR A 315 11.48 -24.82 8.55
C THR A 315 10.62 -25.15 9.76
N LEU A 316 11.22 -25.20 10.95
CA LEU A 316 10.52 -25.46 12.21
C LEU A 316 9.49 -24.38 12.53
N LEU A 317 9.83 -23.09 12.34
CA LEU A 317 8.92 -21.96 12.54
C LEU A 317 7.71 -22.05 11.61
N LYS A 318 7.92 -22.37 10.32
CA LYS A 318 6.84 -22.55 9.33
C LYS A 318 5.90 -23.70 9.67
N GLU A 319 6.45 -24.84 10.08
CA GLU A 319 5.67 -26.00 10.52
C GLU A 319 4.78 -25.62 11.71
N LYS A 320 5.36 -24.97 12.72
CA LYS A 320 4.61 -24.55 13.92
C LYS A 320 3.59 -23.46 13.63
N SER A 321 3.92 -22.49 12.78
CA SER A 321 2.98 -21.45 12.35
C SER A 321 1.77 -22.10 11.65
N LYS A 322 2.01 -23.05 10.75
CA LYS A 322 0.94 -23.80 10.05
C LYS A 322 0.02 -24.55 11.01
N ASP A 323 0.58 -25.28 11.98
CA ASP A 323 -0.22 -26.00 12.99
C ASP A 323 -1.12 -25.04 13.78
N VAL A 324 -0.61 -23.86 14.14
CA VAL A 324 -1.41 -22.85 14.86
C VAL A 324 -2.47 -22.23 13.94
N TYR A 325 -2.17 -21.98 12.66
CA TYR A 325 -3.15 -21.50 11.68
C TYR A 325 -4.32 -22.46 11.49
N ASP A 326 -4.07 -23.77 11.45
CA ASP A 326 -5.14 -24.76 11.34
C ASP A 326 -6.04 -24.74 12.59
N ASN A 327 -5.46 -24.55 13.78
CA ASN A 327 -6.22 -24.35 15.02
C ASN A 327 -7.04 -23.04 15.01
N ILE A 328 -6.51 -21.95 14.44
CA ILE A 328 -7.23 -20.67 14.27
C ILE A 328 -8.48 -20.88 13.42
N LYS A 329 -8.35 -21.60 12.29
CA LYS A 329 -9.46 -21.89 11.37
C LYS A 329 -10.54 -22.76 12.00
N GLU A 330 -10.15 -23.80 12.72
CA GLU A 330 -11.11 -24.67 13.42
C GLU A 330 -11.91 -23.88 14.46
N ARG A 331 -11.24 -23.02 15.23
CA ARG A 331 -11.89 -22.23 16.27
C ARG A 331 -12.78 -21.11 15.72
N ALA A 332 -12.42 -20.50 14.59
CA ALA A 332 -13.29 -19.56 13.91
C ALA A 332 -14.65 -20.20 13.56
N LYS A 333 -14.63 -21.43 13.01
CA LYS A 333 -15.86 -22.20 12.73
C LYS A 333 -16.66 -22.51 14.00
N ASN A 334 -16.00 -22.70 15.14
CA ASN A 334 -16.68 -22.94 16.41
C ASN A 334 -17.31 -21.66 16.98
N LEU A 335 -16.68 -20.49 16.77
CA LEU A 335 -17.25 -19.19 17.13
C LEU A 335 -18.46 -18.84 16.26
N GLU A 336 -18.41 -19.08 14.95
CA GLU A 336 -19.55 -18.86 14.04
C GLU A 336 -20.79 -19.65 14.47
N LYS A 337 -20.62 -20.92 14.86
CA LYS A 337 -21.72 -21.76 15.39
C LYS A 337 -22.31 -21.21 16.70
N LEU A 338 -21.51 -20.57 17.54
CA LEU A 338 -22.00 -19.95 18.78
C LEU A 338 -22.73 -18.63 18.52
N ASP A 339 -22.40 -17.94 17.43
CA ASP A 339 -23.03 -16.68 17.05
C ASP A 339 -24.42 -16.89 16.40
N GLU A 340 -24.59 -17.99 15.66
CA GLU A 340 -25.91 -18.46 15.19
C GLU A 340 -26.87 -18.81 16.34
N ASP A 341 -26.32 -19.17 17.52
CA ASP A 341 -27.04 -19.75 18.67
C ASP A 341 -27.38 -18.75 19.82
N HIS A 342 -27.48 -17.44 19.54
CA HIS A 342 -27.92 -16.36 20.48
C HIS A 342 -26.86 -15.75 21.43
N ILE A 343 -26.04 -14.79 20.96
CA ILE A 343 -25.19 -14.00 21.90
C ILE A 343 -25.40 -12.48 21.87
N PHE A 344 -25.86 -11.81 20.80
CA PHE A 344 -25.77 -10.34 20.76
C PHE A 344 -27.07 -9.55 20.49
N ARG A 345 -28.13 -9.74 21.30
CA ARG A 345 -29.27 -8.79 21.29
C ARG A 345 -29.56 -8.06 22.60
N GLU A 346 -28.87 -8.38 23.70
CA GLU A 346 -29.02 -7.62 24.95
C GLU A 346 -27.64 -7.28 25.54
N LYS A 347 -27.29 -5.98 25.48
CA LYS A 347 -26.17 -5.30 26.14
C LYS A 347 -24.95 -6.18 26.41
N ALA A 348 -24.04 -6.24 25.44
CA ALA A 348 -22.68 -6.71 25.69
C ALA A 348 -22.11 -6.02 26.94
N ASP A 349 -21.78 -6.83 27.93
CA ASP A 349 -21.12 -6.44 29.16
C ASP A 349 -19.84 -5.65 28.83
N GLU A 350 -19.46 -4.66 29.64
CA GLU A 350 -18.27 -3.85 29.38
C GLU A 350 -17.00 -4.71 29.21
N GLU A 351 -16.91 -5.80 29.97
CA GLU A 351 -15.83 -6.78 29.89
C GLU A 351 -15.78 -7.46 28.51
N LEU A 352 -16.93 -7.90 27.99
CA LEU A 352 -17.03 -8.56 26.69
C LEU A 352 -16.69 -7.60 25.55
N ASN A 353 -17.15 -6.35 25.64
CA ASN A 353 -16.82 -5.32 24.66
C ASN A 353 -15.31 -5.00 24.64
N ARG A 354 -14.67 -4.89 25.81
CA ARG A 354 -13.21 -4.70 25.89
C ARG A 354 -12.47 -5.87 25.24
N ASP A 355 -12.93 -7.08 25.49
CA ASP A 355 -12.34 -8.30 24.94
C ASP A 355 -12.48 -8.42 23.42
N LEU A 356 -13.61 -8.02 22.87
CA LEU A 356 -13.84 -7.95 21.43
C LEU A 356 -12.95 -6.90 20.77
N ILE A 357 -12.83 -5.70 21.36
CA ILE A 357 -11.97 -4.62 20.85
C ILE A 357 -10.51 -5.09 20.78
N ILE A 358 -10.01 -5.80 21.81
CA ILE A 358 -8.65 -6.35 21.81
C ILE A 358 -8.43 -7.32 20.64
N ILE A 359 -9.42 -8.16 20.33
CA ILE A 359 -9.31 -9.10 19.21
C ILE A 359 -9.36 -8.40 17.87
N GLU A 360 -10.24 -7.42 17.71
CA GLU A 360 -10.26 -6.58 16.51
C GLU A 360 -8.91 -5.90 16.31
N GLU A 361 -8.28 -5.40 17.38
CA GLU A 361 -6.94 -4.81 17.34
C GLU A 361 -5.88 -5.83 16.93
N ILE A 362 -5.90 -7.04 17.51
CA ILE A 362 -4.99 -8.12 17.15
C ILE A 362 -5.13 -8.51 15.67
N ILE A 363 -6.37 -8.72 15.21
CA ILE A 363 -6.67 -9.09 13.82
C ILE A 363 -6.24 -7.97 12.87
N TYR A 364 -6.47 -6.71 13.24
CA TYR A 364 -6.00 -5.56 12.48
C TYR A 364 -4.47 -5.61 12.30
N TYR A 365 -3.70 -5.69 13.38
CA TYR A 365 -2.23 -5.67 13.28
C TYR A 365 -1.65 -6.94 12.67
N LEU A 366 -2.31 -8.09 12.77
CA LEU A 366 -1.90 -9.30 12.06
C LEU A 366 -2.02 -9.17 10.54
N ASN A 367 -3.05 -8.45 10.06
CA ASN A 367 -3.39 -8.35 8.63
C ASN A 367 -2.90 -7.05 7.99
N ASP A 368 -2.48 -6.06 8.77
CA ASP A 368 -1.99 -4.77 8.30
C ASP A 368 -0.59 -4.87 7.70
N MET A 369 -0.50 -5.47 6.52
CA MET A 369 0.74 -5.57 5.75
C MET A 369 1.07 -4.26 5.00
N LYS A 370 0.06 -3.40 4.81
CA LYS A 370 0.20 -2.09 4.12
C LYS A 370 0.62 -0.96 5.07
N LEU A 371 0.69 -1.22 6.37
CA LEU A 371 1.10 -0.28 7.42
C LEU A 371 0.25 0.98 7.43
N ASP A 372 -1.07 0.80 7.50
CA ASP A 372 -2.01 1.91 7.40
C ASP A 372 -1.82 2.92 8.56
N SER A 373 -1.46 4.16 8.24
CA SER A 373 -1.15 5.20 9.22
C SER A 373 -2.36 5.67 10.04
N LEU A 374 -3.59 5.36 9.61
CA LEU A 374 -4.80 5.56 10.42
C LEU A 374 -4.74 4.75 11.73
N GLY A 375 -4.09 3.57 11.68
CA GLY A 375 -4.06 2.62 12.78
C GLY A 375 -5.41 1.97 13.03
N PHE A 376 -5.47 1.18 14.10
CA PHE A 376 -6.69 0.50 14.50
C PHE A 376 -7.78 1.50 14.92
N LEU A 377 -8.97 1.39 14.31
CA LEU A 377 -10.17 2.15 14.69
C LEU A 377 -11.22 1.20 15.31
N PRO A 378 -11.37 1.21 16.64
CA PRO A 378 -12.35 0.38 17.37
C PRO A 378 -13.77 0.58 16.84
N HIS A 379 -14.57 -0.49 16.76
CA HIS A 379 -15.96 -0.38 16.26
C HIS A 379 -16.83 0.61 17.04
N ASN A 380 -16.59 0.77 18.34
CA ASN A 380 -17.31 1.70 19.21
C ASN A 380 -16.87 3.17 19.05
N GLN A 381 -15.85 3.46 18.26
CA GLN A 381 -15.35 4.80 17.93
C GLN A 381 -15.57 5.15 16.45
N ARG A 382 -16.39 4.36 15.74
CA ARG A 382 -16.74 4.59 14.34
C ARG A 382 -17.95 5.50 14.26
N ASP A 383 -17.72 6.81 14.33
CA ASP A 383 -18.78 7.78 14.09
C ASP A 383 -19.33 7.61 12.65
N PRO A 384 -20.63 7.35 12.49
CA PRO A 384 -21.21 7.17 11.16
C PRO A 384 -21.11 8.49 10.40
N MET A 385 -20.64 8.42 9.16
CA MET A 385 -20.58 9.58 8.27
C MET A 385 -21.98 9.89 7.73
N THR A 386 -22.36 11.18 7.75
CA THR A 386 -23.61 11.64 7.12
C THR A 386 -23.41 11.92 5.62
N LEU A 387 -24.50 12.08 4.87
CA LEU A 387 -24.42 12.50 3.46
C LEU A 387 -23.78 13.89 3.34
N ASP A 388 -24.13 14.82 4.22
CA ASP A 388 -23.56 16.18 4.25
C ASP A 388 -22.05 16.14 4.52
N ASP A 389 -21.58 15.28 5.43
CA ASP A 389 -20.14 15.08 5.67
C ASP A 389 -19.44 14.59 4.40
N SER A 390 -20.02 13.61 3.70
CA SER A 390 -19.48 13.06 2.46
C SER A 390 -19.40 14.13 1.36
N GLU A 391 -20.45 14.95 1.19
CA GLU A 391 -20.45 16.07 0.25
C GLU A 391 -19.36 17.09 0.58
N GLN A 392 -19.27 17.50 1.85
CA GLN A 392 -18.28 18.47 2.30
C GLN A 392 -16.85 17.98 2.09
N ILE A 393 -16.56 16.71 2.42
CA ILE A 393 -15.25 16.09 2.25
C ILE A 393 -14.87 16.07 0.76
N THR A 394 -15.77 15.65 -0.11
CA THR A 394 -15.55 15.60 -1.55
C THR A 394 -15.34 17.00 -2.14
N GLU A 395 -16.17 17.99 -1.79
CA GLU A 395 -16.01 19.36 -2.26
C GLU A 395 -14.68 19.97 -1.83
N ASN A 396 -14.29 19.77 -0.57
CA ASN A 396 -13.00 20.23 -0.05
C ASN A 396 -11.84 19.60 -0.82
N PHE A 397 -11.94 18.34 -1.19
CA PHE A 397 -10.93 17.66 -1.98
C PHE A 397 -10.84 18.21 -3.41
N ILE A 398 -11.96 18.40 -4.11
CA ILE A 398 -11.98 19.03 -5.44
C ILE A 398 -11.40 20.44 -5.41
N GLN A 399 -11.74 21.24 -4.39
CA GLN A 399 -11.15 22.56 -4.20
C GLN A 399 -9.64 22.49 -3.99
N TYR A 400 -9.16 21.54 -3.18
CA TYR A 400 -7.74 21.30 -2.97
C TYR A 400 -7.01 20.98 -4.28
N ILE A 401 -7.53 20.05 -5.10
CA ILE A 401 -6.96 19.71 -6.40
C ILE A 401 -6.78 21.00 -7.21
N PHE A 402 -7.86 21.78 -7.34
CA PHE A 402 -7.86 22.95 -8.21
C PHE A 402 -6.91 24.06 -7.77
N ARG A 403 -6.65 24.20 -6.47
CA ARG A 403 -5.66 25.13 -5.93
C ARG A 403 -4.22 24.67 -6.19
N ASN A 404 -4.01 23.35 -6.31
CA ASN A 404 -2.70 22.73 -6.43
C ASN A 404 -2.36 22.24 -7.85
N LEU A 405 -3.21 22.53 -8.85
CA LEU A 405 -2.92 22.21 -10.24
C LEU A 405 -1.72 23.03 -10.76
N PRO A 406 -0.71 22.38 -11.38
CA PRO A 406 0.38 23.09 -12.02
C PRO A 406 -0.08 24.06 -13.11
N SER A 407 0.69 25.15 -13.28
CA SER A 407 0.49 26.10 -14.37
C SER A 407 0.88 25.49 -15.74
N ASN A 408 1.90 24.63 -15.76
CA ASN A 408 2.30 23.88 -16.94
C ASN A 408 1.21 22.87 -17.35
N ASN A 409 0.78 22.91 -18.61
CA ASN A 409 -0.33 22.08 -19.11
C ASN A 409 -0.01 20.58 -19.12
N VAL A 410 1.23 20.19 -19.43
CA VAL A 410 1.66 18.78 -19.44
C VAL A 410 1.63 18.21 -18.03
N GLN A 411 2.27 18.90 -17.08
CA GLN A 411 2.28 18.49 -15.67
C GLN A 411 0.88 18.44 -15.08
N ARG A 412 0.01 19.40 -15.43
CA ARG A 412 -1.39 19.40 -15.01
C ARG A 412 -2.14 18.16 -15.47
N LYS A 413 -2.00 17.81 -16.75
CA LYS A 413 -2.63 16.63 -17.34
C LYS A 413 -2.12 15.34 -16.71
N ILE A 414 -0.81 15.25 -16.48
CA ILE A 414 -0.18 14.14 -15.77
C ILE A 414 -0.77 13.96 -14.37
N ARG A 415 -0.84 15.03 -13.55
CA ARG A 415 -1.41 14.94 -12.20
C ARG A 415 -2.88 14.53 -12.19
N MET A 416 -3.68 15.09 -13.09
CA MET A 416 -5.10 14.72 -13.22
C MET A 416 -5.26 13.26 -13.66
N ARG A 417 -4.50 12.82 -14.67
CA ARG A 417 -4.51 11.44 -15.15
C ARG A 417 -4.13 10.46 -14.04
N ASN A 418 -3.07 10.76 -13.30
CA ASN A 418 -2.60 9.89 -12.24
C ASN A 418 -3.63 9.75 -11.13
N LEU A 419 -4.17 10.86 -10.63
CA LEU A 419 -5.21 10.77 -9.61
C LEU A 419 -6.44 9.98 -10.09
N MET A 420 -6.82 10.14 -11.35
CA MET A 420 -7.93 9.39 -11.96
C MET A 420 -7.61 7.90 -12.16
N ALA A 421 -6.35 7.51 -12.27
CA ALA A 421 -5.97 6.10 -12.31
C ALA A 421 -5.99 5.45 -10.91
N GLU A 422 -5.73 6.24 -9.86
CA GLU A 422 -5.56 5.76 -8.48
C GLU A 422 -6.87 5.70 -7.67
N ILE A 423 -7.89 6.48 -8.07
CA ILE A 423 -9.18 6.49 -7.37
C ILE A 423 -10.05 5.32 -7.90
N PRO A 424 -10.55 4.43 -7.02
CA PRO A 424 -11.51 3.39 -7.41
C PRO A 424 -12.81 3.97 -7.95
N TYR A 425 -13.57 3.17 -8.72
CA TYR A 425 -14.90 3.55 -9.24
C TYR A 425 -14.92 4.72 -10.24
N VAL A 426 -13.75 5.12 -10.77
CA VAL A 426 -13.64 6.17 -11.81
C VAL A 426 -14.48 5.89 -13.05
N PHE A 427 -14.62 4.62 -13.41
CA PHE A 427 -15.59 4.16 -14.41
C PHE A 427 -16.40 3.02 -13.81
N ASN A 428 -17.73 3.10 -13.90
CA ASN A 428 -18.63 2.15 -13.27
C ASN A 428 -18.78 0.85 -14.07
N ASN A 429 -18.40 0.87 -15.35
CA ASN A 429 -18.54 -0.24 -16.27
C ASN A 429 -17.59 -0.10 -17.47
N ILE A 430 -17.57 -1.13 -18.31
CA ILE A 430 -16.74 -1.19 -19.53
C ILE A 430 -17.12 -0.10 -20.52
N ASP A 431 -18.40 0.26 -20.65
CA ASP A 431 -18.85 1.27 -21.60
C ASP A 431 -18.30 2.67 -21.25
N ASP A 432 -18.26 3.01 -19.97
CA ASP A 432 -17.67 4.26 -19.46
C ASP A 432 -16.17 4.32 -19.79
N LEU A 433 -15.44 3.22 -19.56
CA LEU A 433 -14.02 3.09 -19.90
C LEU A 433 -13.80 3.18 -21.41
N MET A 434 -14.62 2.50 -22.22
CA MET A 434 -14.55 2.57 -23.67
C MET A 434 -14.84 3.98 -24.19
N SER A 435 -15.77 4.70 -23.56
CA SER A 435 -16.02 6.11 -23.87
C SER A 435 -14.78 6.97 -23.61
N TYR A 436 -14.09 6.74 -22.50
CA TYR A 436 -12.82 7.39 -22.22
C TYR A 436 -11.74 7.10 -23.28
N ILE A 437 -11.56 5.82 -23.67
CA ILE A 437 -10.60 5.42 -24.70
C ILE A 437 -10.92 6.10 -26.04
N ASN A 438 -12.20 6.13 -26.42
CA ASN A 438 -12.66 6.80 -27.65
C ASN A 438 -12.31 8.29 -27.63
N ILE A 439 -12.59 9.00 -26.54
CA ILE A 439 -12.28 10.44 -26.39
C ILE A 439 -10.77 10.68 -26.42
N ALA A 440 -9.98 9.84 -25.75
CA ALA A 440 -8.52 9.97 -25.68
C ALA A 440 -7.87 9.85 -27.07
N LEU A 441 -8.42 9.00 -27.95
CA LEU A 441 -7.90 8.72 -29.28
C LEU A 441 -8.61 9.50 -30.40
N ASP A 442 -9.54 10.40 -30.06
CA ASP A 442 -10.32 11.14 -31.04
C ASP A 442 -9.44 12.11 -31.86
N SER A 443 -9.58 12.05 -33.18
CA SER A 443 -8.80 12.86 -34.14
C SER A 443 -8.96 14.37 -33.99
N SER A 444 -10.03 14.85 -33.33
CA SER A 444 -10.25 16.27 -33.05
C SER A 444 -9.33 16.82 -31.96
N VAL A 445 -8.79 15.95 -31.11
CA VAL A 445 -7.98 16.35 -29.94
C VAL A 445 -6.62 15.67 -29.86
N THR A 446 -6.41 14.58 -30.62
CA THR A 446 -5.19 13.77 -30.67
C THR A 446 -4.75 13.62 -32.11
N SER A 447 -3.46 13.80 -32.41
CA SER A 447 -2.97 13.67 -33.79
C SER A 447 -3.07 12.22 -34.27
N TYR A 448 -3.11 12.00 -35.58
CA TYR A 448 -3.19 10.65 -36.14
C TYR A 448 -2.01 9.76 -35.69
N GLU A 449 -0.80 10.33 -35.69
CA GLU A 449 0.43 9.66 -35.27
C GLU A 449 0.38 9.27 -33.78
N GLU A 450 -0.09 10.19 -32.94
CA GLU A 450 -0.24 9.98 -31.50
C GLU A 450 -1.31 8.92 -31.21
N ALA A 451 -2.48 9.01 -31.85
CA ALA A 451 -3.56 8.04 -31.69
C ALA A 451 -3.10 6.63 -32.11
N LYS A 452 -2.37 6.52 -33.22
CA LYS A 452 -1.83 5.24 -33.71
C LYS A 452 -0.81 4.63 -32.76
N TYR A 453 0.09 5.45 -32.21
CA TYR A 453 1.06 4.99 -31.21
C TYR A 453 0.36 4.37 -29.99
N TYR A 454 -0.63 5.05 -29.43
CA TYR A 454 -1.37 4.54 -28.27
C TYR A 454 -2.29 3.36 -28.60
N GLN A 455 -2.85 3.29 -29.80
CA GLN A 455 -3.55 2.09 -30.28
C GLN A 455 -2.63 0.87 -30.31
N ASN A 456 -1.39 1.01 -30.82
CA ASN A 456 -0.43 -0.08 -30.82
C ASN A 456 -0.09 -0.56 -29.40
N ILE A 457 0.06 0.36 -28.43
CA ILE A 457 0.33 0.00 -27.03
C ILE A 457 -0.85 -0.75 -26.44
N LEU A 458 -2.07 -0.22 -26.58
CA LEU A 458 -3.28 -0.88 -26.08
C LEU A 458 -3.48 -2.26 -26.73
N TYR A 459 -3.19 -2.37 -28.02
CA TYR A 459 -3.31 -3.64 -28.72
C TYR A 459 -2.29 -4.68 -28.23
N ALA A 460 -1.05 -4.28 -27.94
CA ALA A 460 -0.05 -5.15 -27.34
C ALA A 460 -0.52 -5.69 -25.97
N MET A 461 -1.14 -4.84 -25.13
CA MET A 461 -1.73 -5.28 -23.85
C MET A 461 -2.79 -6.37 -24.05
N VAL A 462 -3.56 -6.30 -25.14
CA VAL A 462 -4.61 -7.28 -25.47
C VAL A 462 -4.07 -8.56 -26.12
N GLN A 463 -3.02 -8.47 -26.95
CA GLN A 463 -2.43 -9.65 -27.60
C GLN A 463 -1.70 -10.58 -26.61
N ASP A 464 -0.96 -10.01 -25.65
CA ASP A 464 -0.22 -10.79 -24.64
C ASP A 464 -1.13 -11.64 -23.74
N SER A 465 -2.41 -11.29 -23.62
CA SER A 465 -3.44 -12.08 -22.96
C SER A 465 -4.07 -13.16 -23.85
N ILE A 466 -4.29 -12.87 -25.14
CA ILE A 466 -4.91 -13.81 -26.08
C ILE A 466 -3.97 -14.98 -26.41
N GLU A 467 -2.65 -14.76 -26.39
CA GLU A 467 -1.65 -15.83 -26.61
C GLU A 467 -1.41 -16.71 -25.39
N LYS A 468 -1.80 -16.30 -24.18
CA LYS A 468 -1.72 -17.12 -22.96
C LYS A 468 -2.86 -18.14 -22.83
N ASP A 469 -3.98 -17.91 -23.53
CA ASP A 469 -5.15 -18.79 -23.56
C ASP A 469 -5.17 -19.75 -24.77
N LYS A 470 -4.08 -19.80 -25.54
CA LYS A 470 -3.81 -20.82 -26.57
C LYS A 470 -2.73 -21.78 -26.11
#